data_AF-A0ABC8ESX3-F1
#
_entry.id   AF-A0ABC8ESX3-F1
#
_cell.length_a   1.000
_cell.length_b   1.000
_cell.length_c   1.000
_cell.angle_alpha   90.00
_cell.angle_beta   90.00
_cell.angle_gamma   90.00
#
_symmetry.space_group_name_H-M   'P 1'
#
loop_
_entity.id
_entity.type
_entity.pdbx_description
1 polymer ?
#
loop_
_entity_poly.entity_id
_entity_poly.type
_entity_poly.pdbx_seq_one_letter_code
_entity_poly.pdbx_strand_id
1 'polypeptide(L)'
;MEIASLWFDVDASSVEPPTVTREQVLPLGSLTWENFERLCFRLAHRGGNVEDARIYGERGQAQEGIDLYVRRATGDYATWQCKRYQEIKATDIKSAVTKFLEGDWAARTKLFRLAVASSLNATELVEEIERQRTRCGGVNITFEPLDRNRLSLMLKDHPDLVDDFFGRSWVEAFNGPEAAANLSGRKLSLEQKLNARNFVQILYETHFRTIDGGIPAAAPIFRGAVLPMQVFDRYVEPAIELVESIIEQGQSPIVRPENGAQDAVQGGPATGFFRREITTKLSLSAGLATSDRFLLLGGAGFGKSAALRVVLHSLLNDGGRFPALAKSWGQRLPLLLPFGFLAHHFAENGTPTVEGALKAWLMVLGARNEVLTLLEEMIGDERLLLLVDGLDEWQNREAAATALTALTTYVQTRRLPLFATSRPLGFDRISDFGPDWKRANLLPLTTSQQREFASYWFRHFHEAEAALDTTALGQAVTRDATEFANNLSEDPALSDLGGIPLLLSVMIYLRLMGRVLPRSRLAALEELIKALLEDQPRRRAQAAMQRADQSVVRSRRIRHGIEYLAYCIHQEPNSIILPNERDGTVERLLPYQF
;
A
#
# COMPACT_ATOMS: atom_id res chain seq x y z
N MET A 1 -14.69 -0.99 60.63
CA MET A 1 -13.34 -1.57 60.52
C MET A 1 -12.66 -0.83 59.36
N GLU A 2 -12.22 0.39 59.63
CA GLU A 2 -11.52 1.25 58.67
C GLU A 2 -10.03 1.01 58.82
N ILE A 3 -9.40 0.41 57.80
CA ILE A 3 -7.95 0.37 57.69
C ILE A 3 -7.55 1.63 56.92
N ALA A 4 -7.52 2.74 57.65
CA ALA A 4 -6.98 4.01 57.21
C ALA A 4 -5.87 4.42 58.18
N SER A 5 -4.74 3.73 58.12
CA SER A 5 -3.43 4.17 58.63
C SER A 5 -2.47 2.98 58.62
N LEU A 6 -1.54 2.96 57.67
CA LEU A 6 -0.27 2.23 57.72
C LEU A 6 0.56 2.64 56.49
N TRP A 7 0.79 3.95 56.36
CA TRP A 7 1.88 4.46 55.55
C TRP A 7 2.88 5.03 56.56
N PHE A 8 4.05 4.41 56.66
CA PHE A 8 5.15 4.96 57.40
C PHE A 8 5.63 6.20 56.67
N ASP A 9 5.38 7.39 57.23
CA ASP A 9 6.26 8.53 57.03
C ASP A 9 7.55 8.21 57.79
N VAL A 10 8.48 7.57 57.09
CA VAL A 10 9.90 7.67 57.44
C VAL A 10 10.29 9.07 56.97
N ASP A 11 10.70 9.92 57.92
CA ASP A 11 11.39 11.17 57.62
C ASP A 11 12.55 10.86 56.67
N ALA A 12 12.31 11.01 55.37
CA ALA A 12 13.32 10.86 54.35
C ALA A 12 14.31 11.99 54.61
N SER A 13 15.52 11.63 55.02
CA SER A 13 16.64 12.56 55.01
C SER A 13 16.64 13.26 53.66
N SER A 14 16.57 14.60 53.67
CA SER A 14 16.55 15.42 52.46
C SER A 14 17.91 15.37 51.79
N VAL A 15 18.24 14.24 51.18
CA VAL A 15 19.31 14.16 50.20
C VAL A 15 18.78 14.92 49.01
N GLU A 16 19.29 16.14 48.80
CA GLU A 16 18.96 16.92 47.61
C GLU A 16 19.22 16.04 46.38
N PRO A 17 18.21 15.86 45.50
CA PRO A 17 18.41 15.06 44.30
C PRO A 17 19.53 15.69 43.47
N PRO A 18 20.39 14.88 42.82
CA PRO A 18 21.48 15.40 42.01
C PRO A 18 20.94 16.34 40.94
N THR A 19 21.57 17.51 40.79
CA THR A 19 21.21 18.49 39.76
C THR A 19 21.64 17.98 38.38
N VAL A 20 20.75 17.24 37.71
CA VAL A 20 20.97 16.78 36.33
C VAL A 20 20.43 17.83 35.36
N THR A 21 21.34 18.58 34.74
CA THR A 21 20.97 19.59 33.74
C THR A 21 20.84 18.92 32.38
N ARG A 22 19.71 19.14 31.70
CA ARG A 22 19.52 18.69 30.31
C ARG A 22 20.48 19.41 29.37
N GLU A 23 20.79 18.80 28.24
CA GLU A 23 21.57 19.48 27.20
C GLU A 23 20.86 20.76 26.75
N GLN A 24 21.59 21.87 26.68
CA GLN A 24 21.03 23.18 26.35
C GLN A 24 21.34 23.62 24.92
N VAL A 25 22.26 22.94 24.25
CA VAL A 25 22.76 23.32 22.93
C VAL A 25 22.87 22.10 22.02
N LEU A 26 22.28 22.18 20.82
CA LEU A 26 22.37 21.12 19.81
C LEU A 26 23.66 21.26 18.98
N PRO A 27 24.23 20.15 18.48
CA PRO A 27 25.44 20.16 17.66
C PRO A 27 25.12 20.58 16.22
N LEU A 28 24.61 21.79 15.99
CA LEU A 28 24.15 22.26 14.67
C LEU A 28 25.24 22.14 13.56
N GLY A 29 26.52 22.21 13.95
CA GLY A 29 27.65 22.07 13.04
C GLY A 29 27.90 20.65 12.52
N SER A 30 27.30 19.62 13.11
CA SER A 30 27.42 18.22 12.63
C SER A 30 26.48 17.90 11.47
N LEU A 31 25.43 18.73 11.25
CA LEU A 31 24.53 18.58 10.11
C LEU A 31 25.24 18.85 8.79
N THR A 32 24.82 18.21 7.70
CA THR A 32 25.23 18.63 6.35
C THR A 32 24.72 20.03 6.04
N TRP A 33 25.32 20.71 5.07
CA TRP A 33 24.90 22.08 4.70
C TRP A 33 23.41 22.12 4.30
N GLU A 34 22.98 21.15 3.50
CA GLU A 34 21.60 21.02 3.03
C GLU A 34 20.62 20.74 4.17
N ASN A 35 21.01 19.92 5.15
CA ASN A 35 20.15 19.60 6.27
C ASN A 35 20.05 20.76 7.27
N PHE A 36 21.11 21.56 7.43
CA PHE A 36 21.03 22.80 8.21
C PHE A 36 20.05 23.80 7.58
N GLU A 37 20.11 23.98 6.26
CA GLU A 37 19.16 24.84 5.52
C GLU A 37 17.72 24.33 5.64
N ARG A 38 17.50 23.01 5.49
CA ARG A 38 16.19 22.37 5.70
C ARG A 38 15.66 22.53 7.13
N LEU A 39 16.54 22.47 8.13
CA LEU A 39 16.18 22.72 9.53
C LEU A 39 15.70 24.16 9.69
N CYS A 40 16.46 25.14 9.20
CA CYS A 40 16.08 26.54 9.23
C CYS A 40 14.76 26.80 8.48
N PHE A 41 14.56 26.17 7.32
CA PHE A 41 13.31 26.25 6.56
C PHE A 41 12.11 25.75 7.38
N ARG A 42 12.21 24.54 7.97
CA ARG A 42 11.13 23.97 8.78
C ARG A 42 10.87 24.76 10.05
N LEU A 43 11.90 25.34 10.64
CA LEU A 43 11.78 26.22 11.80
C LEU A 43 11.09 27.54 11.41
N ALA A 44 11.46 28.13 10.27
CA ALA A 44 10.87 29.36 9.75
C ALA A 44 9.38 29.18 9.41
N HIS A 45 9.01 28.04 8.82
CA HIS A 45 7.62 27.71 8.47
C HIS A 45 6.69 27.54 9.67
N ARG A 46 7.25 27.27 10.87
CA ARG A 46 6.47 27.12 12.11
C ARG A 46 6.33 28.41 12.91
N GLY A 47 6.88 29.52 12.43
CA GLY A 47 6.64 30.83 13.02
C GLY A 47 5.16 31.20 12.91
N GLY A 48 4.55 31.71 13.98
CA GLY A 48 3.08 31.85 14.12
C GLY A 48 2.33 32.72 13.10
N ASN A 49 2.99 33.35 12.12
CA ASN A 49 2.39 34.27 11.15
C ASN A 49 2.80 33.95 9.68
N VAL A 50 2.87 32.68 9.28
CA VAL A 50 3.32 32.26 7.93
C VAL A 50 2.12 32.09 6.98
N GLU A 51 2.13 32.81 5.85
CA GLU A 51 1.20 32.63 4.72
C GLU A 51 1.79 31.68 3.66
N ASP A 52 3.06 31.90 3.29
CA ASP A 52 3.83 31.04 2.37
C ASP A 52 5.30 31.06 2.80
N ALA A 53 6.03 29.96 2.56
CA ALA A 53 7.47 29.89 2.80
C ALA A 53 8.15 29.06 1.72
N ARG A 54 9.24 29.56 1.14
CA ARG A 54 9.99 28.85 0.09
C ARG A 54 11.50 29.00 0.22
N ILE A 55 12.20 27.96 -0.22
CA ILE A 55 13.64 28.01 -0.48
C ILE A 55 13.87 28.85 -1.74
N TYR A 56 14.88 29.71 -1.73
CA TYR A 56 15.15 30.67 -2.78
C TYR A 56 16.42 30.29 -3.57
N GLY A 57 16.21 29.89 -4.83
CA GLY A 57 17.26 29.53 -5.79
C GLY A 57 17.69 28.07 -5.74
N GLU A 58 18.28 27.61 -6.85
CA GLU A 58 18.93 26.30 -6.98
C GLU A 58 20.46 26.43 -6.97
N ARG A 59 21.18 25.34 -6.68
CA ARG A 59 22.66 25.30 -6.67
C ARG A 59 23.22 25.89 -7.97
N GLY A 60 23.97 26.99 -7.88
CA GLY A 60 24.64 27.65 -9.01
C GLY A 60 24.00 28.96 -9.47
N GLN A 61 22.86 29.36 -8.92
CA GLN A 61 22.24 30.67 -9.19
C GLN A 61 22.74 31.75 -8.22
N ALA A 62 22.77 33.02 -8.65
CA ALA A 62 23.08 34.14 -7.77
C ALA A 62 21.90 34.39 -6.82
N GLN A 63 22.01 33.91 -5.57
CA GLN A 63 20.89 33.90 -4.61
C GLN A 63 20.67 35.23 -3.85
N GLU A 64 21.10 36.38 -4.39
CA GLU A 64 20.86 37.74 -3.84
C GLU A 64 21.05 37.91 -2.31
N GLY A 65 21.87 37.07 -1.69
CA GLY A 65 22.11 37.10 -0.25
C GLY A 65 21.04 36.45 0.65
N ILE A 66 20.06 35.71 0.11
CA ILE A 66 19.06 34.97 0.90
C ILE A 66 19.00 33.50 0.47
N ASP A 67 18.71 32.60 1.42
CA ASP A 67 18.56 31.17 1.13
C ASP A 67 17.08 30.73 1.16
N LEU A 68 16.24 31.43 1.94
CA LEU A 68 14.79 31.21 1.98
C LEU A 68 14.03 32.46 2.40
N TYR A 69 12.74 32.50 2.09
CA TYR A 69 11.84 33.57 2.52
C TYR A 69 10.54 33.03 3.10
N VAL A 70 9.93 33.83 3.97
CA VAL A 70 8.61 33.62 4.56
C VAL A 70 7.77 34.85 4.24
N ARG A 71 6.66 34.67 3.54
CA ARG A 71 5.62 35.68 3.40
C ARG A 71 4.68 35.59 4.60
N ARG A 72 4.46 36.71 5.28
CA ARG A 72 3.57 36.79 6.44
C ARG A 72 2.17 37.21 6.02
N ALA A 73 1.18 36.89 6.85
CA ALA A 73 -0.22 37.28 6.63
C ALA A 73 -0.44 38.80 6.53
N THR A 74 0.48 39.60 7.07
CA THR A 74 0.53 41.06 6.97
C THR A 74 1.05 41.56 5.61
N GLY A 75 1.48 40.67 4.71
CA GLY A 75 1.99 40.97 3.37
C GLY A 75 3.49 41.29 3.32
N ASP A 76 4.17 41.40 4.46
CA ASP A 76 5.62 41.60 4.55
C ASP A 76 6.41 40.28 4.46
N TYR A 77 7.67 40.39 4.07
CA TYR A 77 8.58 39.25 3.98
C TYR A 77 9.57 39.20 5.14
N ALA A 78 9.80 37.99 5.65
CA ALA A 78 10.94 37.66 6.48
C ALA A 78 11.90 36.77 5.69
N THR A 79 13.10 37.26 5.41
CA THR A 79 14.11 36.52 4.65
C THR A 79 15.16 35.96 5.60
N TRP A 80 15.66 34.78 5.27
CA TRP A 80 16.69 34.11 6.04
C TRP A 80 17.91 33.84 5.17
N GLN A 81 19.07 34.01 5.78
CA GLN A 81 20.33 33.54 5.25
C GLN A 81 20.91 32.52 6.23
N CYS A 82 21.20 31.33 5.73
CA CYS A 82 21.67 30.17 6.47
C CYS A 82 23.16 29.95 6.18
N LYS A 83 24.02 30.10 7.19
CA LYS A 83 25.45 29.83 7.09
C LYS A 83 25.88 28.80 8.13
N ARG A 84 26.15 27.56 7.69
CA ARG A 84 26.69 26.49 8.56
C ARG A 84 28.21 26.63 8.76
N TYR A 85 28.64 27.80 9.23
CA TYR A 85 30.05 28.05 9.58
C TYR A 85 30.36 27.47 10.96
N GLN A 86 31.50 26.79 11.08
CA GLN A 86 32.02 26.34 12.37
C GLN A 86 32.61 27.50 13.17
N GLU A 87 33.25 28.43 12.47
CA GLU A 87 33.76 29.69 13.01
C GLU A 87 33.34 30.84 12.09
N ILE A 88 32.92 31.96 12.66
CA ILE A 88 32.45 33.14 11.92
C ILE A 88 33.19 34.38 12.41
N LYS A 89 33.58 35.26 11.48
CA LYS A 89 34.27 36.52 11.77
C LYS A 89 33.33 37.70 11.59
N ALA A 90 33.69 38.84 12.18
CA ALA A 90 32.92 40.09 12.03
C ALA A 90 32.77 40.50 10.55
N THR A 91 33.79 40.22 9.73
CA THR A 91 33.77 40.45 8.28
C THR A 91 32.68 39.64 7.56
N ASP A 92 32.36 38.44 8.05
CA ASP A 92 31.36 37.57 7.44
C ASP A 92 29.95 38.09 7.71
N ILE A 93 29.69 38.58 8.93
CA ILE A 93 28.41 39.23 9.31
C ILE A 93 28.20 40.48 8.45
N LYS A 94 29.24 41.32 8.35
CA LYS A 94 29.22 42.52 7.51
C LYS A 94 28.97 42.19 6.04
N SER A 95 29.62 41.15 5.51
CA SER A 95 29.45 40.72 4.12
C SER A 95 28.05 40.15 3.87
N ALA A 96 27.52 39.34 4.79
CA ALA A 96 26.17 38.79 4.75
C ALA A 96 25.11 39.91 4.64
N VAL A 97 25.17 40.88 5.55
CA VAL A 97 24.24 42.02 5.57
C VAL A 97 24.41 42.91 4.34
N THR A 98 25.65 43.14 3.90
CA THR A 98 25.91 43.95 2.70
C THR A 98 25.33 43.30 1.45
N LYS A 99 25.56 42.00 1.24
CA LYS A 99 25.00 41.24 0.10
C LYS A 99 23.47 41.26 0.09
N PHE A 100 22.84 41.14 1.25
CA PHE A 100 21.39 41.22 1.37
C PHE A 100 20.86 42.62 1.03
N LEU A 101 21.48 43.67 1.57
CA LEU A 101 21.06 45.06 1.34
C LEU A 101 21.28 45.52 -0.12
N GLU A 102 22.26 44.94 -0.81
CA GLU A 102 22.52 45.17 -2.24
C GLU A 102 21.59 44.38 -3.17
N GLY A 103 20.88 43.37 -2.65
CA GLY A 103 19.95 42.53 -3.41
C GLY A 103 18.54 43.12 -3.50
N ASP A 104 17.76 42.67 -4.49
CA ASP A 104 16.40 43.17 -4.75
C ASP A 104 15.42 42.81 -3.61
N TRP A 105 15.76 41.78 -2.82
CA TRP A 105 14.98 41.37 -1.65
C TRP A 105 14.96 42.37 -0.49
N ALA A 106 15.92 43.28 -0.40
CA ALA A 106 15.96 44.26 0.69
C ALA A 106 14.69 45.13 0.71
N ALA A 107 14.19 45.57 -0.45
CA ALA A 107 13.05 46.47 -0.56
C ALA A 107 11.72 45.87 -0.10
N ARG A 108 11.57 44.54 -0.17
CA ARG A 108 10.33 43.81 0.19
C ARG A 108 10.39 43.16 1.58
N THR A 109 11.53 43.20 2.24
CA THR A 109 11.76 42.50 3.51
C THR A 109 11.57 43.44 4.70
N LYS A 110 10.93 42.96 5.77
CA LYS A 110 10.84 43.67 7.06
C LYS A 110 11.67 43.02 8.17
N LEU A 111 11.95 41.73 8.05
CA LEU A 111 12.79 41.00 8.99
C LEU A 111 13.86 40.21 8.23
N PHE A 112 15.12 40.54 8.47
CA PHE A 112 16.25 39.77 7.96
C PHE A 112 16.86 38.93 9.09
N ARG A 113 16.90 37.61 8.88
CA ARG A 113 17.47 36.65 9.83
C ARG A 113 18.76 36.04 9.30
N LEU A 114 19.84 36.14 10.07
CA LEU A 114 21.09 35.44 9.77
C LEU A 114 21.22 34.24 10.71
N ALA A 115 20.97 33.04 10.20
CA ALA A 115 21.07 31.79 10.94
C ALA A 115 22.46 31.18 10.79
N VAL A 116 23.16 30.99 11.92
CA VAL A 116 24.52 30.45 11.95
C VAL A 116 24.64 29.27 12.92
N ALA A 117 25.43 28.26 12.53
CA ALA A 117 25.65 27.07 13.35
C ALA A 117 26.62 27.31 14.53
N SER A 118 27.37 28.41 14.52
CA SER A 118 28.34 28.81 15.55
C SER A 118 27.74 29.77 16.59
N SER A 119 28.47 29.98 17.69
CA SER A 119 28.11 30.97 18.72
C SER A 119 28.50 32.37 18.26
N LEU A 120 27.67 33.38 18.57
CA LEU A 120 27.94 34.79 18.24
C LEU A 120 28.29 35.64 19.47
N ASN A 121 28.66 35.03 20.59
CA ASN A 121 28.83 35.71 21.88
C ASN A 121 30.16 36.49 22.04
N ALA A 122 31.11 36.38 21.10
CA ALA A 122 32.37 37.11 21.19
C ALA A 122 32.13 38.63 21.07
N THR A 123 32.79 39.43 21.90
CA THR A 123 32.57 40.89 21.99
C THR A 123 32.63 41.59 20.62
N GLU A 124 33.63 41.24 19.80
CA GLU A 124 33.79 41.79 18.45
C GLU A 124 32.60 41.48 17.51
N LEU A 125 32.01 40.28 17.64
CA LEU A 125 30.84 39.88 16.85
C LEU A 125 29.58 40.60 17.33
N VAL A 126 29.43 40.78 18.64
CA VAL A 126 28.30 41.51 19.25
C VAL A 126 28.32 42.98 18.80
N GLU A 127 29.47 43.64 18.87
CA GLU A 127 29.64 45.02 18.39
C GLU A 127 29.36 45.16 16.89
N GLU A 128 29.74 44.16 16.08
CA GLU A 128 29.40 44.13 14.66
C GLU A 128 27.90 43.93 14.43
N ILE A 129 27.23 43.06 15.20
CA ILE A 129 25.79 42.84 15.14
C ILE A 129 25.03 44.14 15.42
N GLU A 130 25.39 44.90 16.45
CA GLU A 130 24.71 46.17 16.77
C GLU A 130 24.94 47.24 15.69
N ARG A 131 26.15 47.27 15.10
CA ARG A 131 26.43 48.12 13.93
C ARG A 131 25.53 47.76 12.74
N GLN A 132 25.39 46.47 12.43
CA GLN A 132 24.53 46.03 11.34
C GLN A 132 23.03 46.19 11.66
N ARG A 133 22.59 46.06 12.92
CA ARG A 133 21.20 46.40 13.34
C ARG A 133 20.89 47.86 13.07
N THR A 134 21.79 48.77 13.46
CA THR A 134 21.62 50.20 13.19
C THR A 134 21.51 50.48 11.70
N ARG A 135 22.36 49.82 10.89
CA ARG A 135 22.35 49.95 9.42
C ARG A 135 21.04 49.45 8.79
N CYS A 136 20.56 48.27 9.17
CA CYS A 136 19.29 47.73 8.68
C CYS A 136 18.08 48.55 9.17
N GLY A 137 18.13 49.06 10.40
CA GLY A 137 17.10 49.94 10.95
C GLY A 137 16.94 51.23 10.14
N GLY A 138 18.04 51.78 9.62
CA GLY A 138 18.02 52.96 8.74
C GLY A 138 17.22 52.77 7.44
N VAL A 139 17.00 51.54 7.00
CA VAL A 139 16.18 51.17 5.83
C VAL A 139 14.87 50.46 6.21
N ASN A 140 14.47 50.57 7.49
CA ASN A 140 13.24 49.97 8.03
C ASN A 140 13.19 48.43 7.92
N ILE A 141 14.34 47.78 8.15
CA ILE A 141 14.50 46.33 8.23
C ILE A 141 14.99 45.97 9.63
N THR A 142 14.31 45.05 10.31
CA THR A 142 14.81 44.48 11.57
C THR A 142 15.83 43.39 11.27
N PHE A 143 17.02 43.48 11.87
CA PHE A 143 18.06 42.45 11.74
C PHE A 143 18.12 41.57 12.98
N GLU A 144 17.90 40.27 12.81
CA GLU A 144 17.88 39.28 13.88
C GLU A 144 18.93 38.18 13.62
N PRO A 145 20.06 38.18 14.34
CA PRO A 145 20.98 37.05 14.30
C PRO A 145 20.42 35.87 15.10
N LEU A 146 20.49 34.69 14.50
CA LEU A 146 20.11 33.41 15.09
C LEU A 146 21.35 32.54 15.18
N ASP A 147 22.03 32.63 16.32
CA ASP A 147 23.22 31.82 16.61
C ASP A 147 22.85 30.42 17.12
N ARG A 148 23.87 29.60 17.38
CA ARG A 148 23.68 28.24 17.90
C ARG A 148 22.78 28.19 19.14
N ASN A 149 22.92 29.15 20.04
CA ASN A 149 22.16 29.19 21.29
C ASN A 149 20.70 29.55 21.03
N ARG A 150 20.43 30.59 20.24
CA ARG A 150 19.06 31.00 19.87
C ARG A 150 18.34 29.92 19.06
N LEU A 151 19.01 29.31 18.09
CA LEU A 151 18.45 28.21 17.30
C LEU A 151 18.13 27.01 18.20
N SER A 152 19.03 26.66 19.13
CA SER A 152 18.76 25.58 20.10
C SER A 152 17.57 25.91 20.99
N LEU A 153 17.49 27.15 21.50
CA LEU A 153 16.37 27.59 22.32
C LEU A 153 15.03 27.48 21.57
N MET A 154 14.97 27.92 20.32
CA MET A 154 13.78 27.77 19.49
C MET A 154 13.41 26.29 19.24
N LEU A 155 14.40 25.39 19.18
CA LEU A 155 14.18 23.97 18.98
C LEU A 155 13.70 23.23 20.25
N LYS A 156 13.77 23.85 21.44
CA LYS A 156 13.22 23.26 22.68
C LYS A 156 11.71 23.02 22.56
N ASP A 157 11.00 23.91 21.88
CA ASP A 157 9.55 23.83 21.65
C ASP A 157 9.18 22.91 20.47
N HIS A 158 10.18 22.33 19.80
CA HIS A 158 10.01 21.52 18.60
C HIS A 158 10.76 20.19 18.68
N PRO A 159 10.42 19.30 19.63
CA PRO A 159 11.10 18.02 19.83
C PRO A 159 11.05 17.12 18.57
N ASP A 160 10.04 17.28 17.72
CA ASP A 160 9.93 16.54 16.46
C ASP A 160 10.94 17.01 15.38
N LEU A 161 11.37 18.28 15.40
CA LEU A 161 12.49 18.75 14.59
C LEU A 161 13.81 18.24 15.17
N VAL A 162 13.95 18.20 16.49
CA VAL A 162 15.14 17.62 17.12
C VAL A 162 15.29 16.15 16.74
N ASP A 163 14.19 15.40 16.74
CA ASP A 163 14.17 14.00 16.31
C ASP A 163 14.54 13.82 14.82
N ASP A 164 13.91 14.58 13.92
CA ASP A 164 14.12 14.44 12.48
C ASP A 164 15.56 14.75 12.04
N PHE A 165 16.27 15.64 12.75
CA PHE A 165 17.61 16.11 12.36
C PHE A 165 18.75 15.57 13.23
N PHE A 166 18.50 15.25 14.50
CA PHE A 166 19.53 14.78 15.45
C PHE A 166 19.24 13.38 16.02
N GLY A 167 17.98 12.94 15.97
CA GLY A 167 17.55 11.62 16.42
C GLY A 167 17.03 11.56 17.87
N ARG A 168 16.40 10.44 18.22
CA ARG A 168 15.69 10.24 19.48
C ARG A 168 16.57 10.40 20.73
N SER A 169 17.82 9.95 20.69
CA SER A 169 18.75 10.10 21.82
C SER A 169 19.03 11.57 22.13
N TRP A 170 19.06 12.44 21.11
CA TRP A 170 19.17 13.88 21.31
C TRP A 170 17.90 14.48 21.87
N VAL A 171 16.71 14.01 21.47
CA VAL A 171 15.45 14.44 22.08
C VAL A 171 15.43 14.13 23.57
N GLU A 172 15.84 12.93 23.96
CA GLU A 172 15.85 12.51 25.37
C GLU A 172 16.82 13.37 26.20
N ALA A 173 18.03 13.60 25.71
CA ALA A 173 19.02 14.43 26.38
C ALA A 173 18.67 15.93 26.39
N PHE A 174 18.05 16.43 25.30
CA PHE A 174 17.80 17.85 25.07
C PHE A 174 16.39 18.28 25.52
N ASN A 175 15.33 17.65 25.01
CA ASN A 175 13.95 18.00 25.37
C ASN A 175 13.48 17.27 26.64
N GLY A 176 14.03 16.08 26.92
CA GLY A 176 13.74 15.28 28.11
C GLY A 176 13.04 13.95 27.77
N PRO A 177 12.99 13.00 28.72
CA PRO A 177 12.43 11.67 28.51
C PRO A 177 10.93 11.70 28.20
N GLU A 178 10.17 12.64 28.78
CA GLU A 178 8.75 12.82 28.48
C GLU A 178 8.52 13.27 27.03
N ALA A 179 9.35 14.16 26.51
CA ALA A 179 9.28 14.61 25.11
C ALA A 179 9.65 13.48 24.15
N ALA A 180 10.65 12.66 24.50
CA ALA A 180 11.01 11.47 23.75
C ALA A 180 9.89 10.43 23.75
N ALA A 181 9.27 10.16 24.90
CA ALA A 181 8.13 9.25 25.05
C ALA A 181 6.90 9.73 24.27
N ASN A 182 6.61 11.04 24.30
CA ASN A 182 5.52 11.64 23.52
C ASN A 182 5.74 11.52 22.00
N LEU A 183 7.00 11.36 21.56
CA LEU A 183 7.32 11.11 20.17
C LEU A 183 7.35 9.62 19.79
N SER A 184 7.50 8.71 20.76
CA SER A 184 7.35 7.26 20.56
C SER A 184 6.00 6.90 19.92
N GLY A 185 4.94 7.69 20.20
CA GLY A 185 3.63 7.52 19.56
C GLY A 185 3.46 8.22 18.20
N ARG A 186 4.46 8.96 17.68
CA ARG A 186 4.30 9.82 16.49
C ARG A 186 5.21 9.51 15.30
N LYS A 187 6.41 8.97 15.50
CA LYS A 187 7.31 8.63 14.37
C LYS A 187 8.22 7.47 14.73
N LEU A 188 8.06 6.34 14.04
CA LEU A 188 9.02 5.24 14.06
C LEU A 188 10.39 5.72 13.57
N SER A 189 11.46 5.29 14.23
CA SER A 189 12.83 5.51 13.76
C SER A 189 13.06 4.83 12.41
N LEU A 190 14.09 5.24 11.67
CA LEU A 190 14.45 4.57 10.41
C LEU A 190 14.74 3.09 10.62
N GLU A 191 15.44 2.75 11.71
CA GLU A 191 15.79 1.38 12.07
C GLU A 191 14.53 0.55 12.38
N GLN A 192 13.61 1.09 13.18
CA GLN A 192 12.33 0.43 13.48
C GLN A 192 11.52 0.16 12.22
N LYS A 193 11.51 1.09 11.26
CA LYS A 193 10.83 0.91 9.97
C LYS A 193 11.46 -0.19 9.13
N LEU A 194 12.79 -0.21 9.03
CA LEU A 194 13.50 -1.25 8.26
C LEU A 194 13.28 -2.63 8.89
N ASN A 195 13.35 -2.72 10.22
CA ASN A 195 13.10 -3.96 10.95
C ASN A 195 11.65 -4.43 10.76
N ALA A 196 10.67 -3.54 10.85
CA ALA A 196 9.26 -3.88 10.61
C ALA A 196 9.03 -4.37 9.17
N ARG A 197 9.61 -3.70 8.17
CA ARG A 197 9.49 -4.13 6.76
C ARG A 197 10.10 -5.50 6.53
N ASN A 198 11.33 -5.73 6.98
CA ASN A 198 12.02 -7.01 6.83
C ASN A 198 11.26 -8.14 7.54
N PHE A 199 10.74 -7.87 8.73
CA PHE A 199 9.93 -8.84 9.46
C PHE A 199 8.65 -9.22 8.69
N VAL A 200 7.88 -8.22 8.25
CA VAL A 200 6.63 -8.43 7.51
C VAL A 200 6.90 -9.16 6.19
N GLN A 201 8.02 -8.85 5.55
CA GLN A 201 8.50 -9.57 4.37
C GLN A 201 8.71 -11.06 4.66
N ILE A 202 9.52 -11.40 5.66
CA ILE A 202 9.80 -12.80 6.03
C ILE A 202 8.51 -13.56 6.36
N LEU A 203 7.60 -12.92 7.10
CA LEU A 203 6.33 -13.51 7.51
C LEU A 203 5.44 -13.84 6.30
N TYR A 204 5.25 -12.89 5.38
CA TYR A 204 4.43 -13.13 4.19
C TYR A 204 5.11 -14.04 3.16
N GLU A 205 6.43 -13.94 2.97
CA GLU A 205 7.16 -14.86 2.09
C GLU A 205 7.03 -16.31 2.58
N THR A 206 7.17 -16.54 3.88
CA THR A 206 7.02 -17.87 4.49
C THR A 206 5.59 -18.39 4.31
N HIS A 207 4.59 -17.52 4.54
CA HIS A 207 3.19 -17.86 4.33
C HIS A 207 2.91 -18.20 2.86
N PHE A 208 3.30 -17.35 1.91
CA PHE A 208 3.05 -17.57 0.49
C PHE A 208 3.79 -18.80 -0.06
N ARG A 209 5.01 -19.08 0.41
CA ARG A 209 5.74 -20.33 0.06
C ARG A 209 4.93 -21.58 0.39
N THR A 210 4.20 -21.56 1.50
CA THR A 210 3.40 -22.69 1.98
C THR A 210 2.13 -22.90 1.14
N ILE A 211 1.60 -21.83 0.54
CA ILE A 211 0.24 -21.82 -0.05
C ILE A 211 0.26 -21.74 -1.58
N ASP A 212 1.30 -21.16 -2.19
CA ASP A 212 1.31 -20.78 -3.61
C ASP A 212 2.59 -21.20 -4.36
N GLY A 213 2.87 -22.50 -4.34
CA GLY A 213 3.96 -23.13 -5.10
C GLY A 213 3.75 -23.24 -6.62
N GLY A 214 2.56 -22.89 -7.10
CA GLY A 214 2.13 -22.96 -8.49
C GLY A 214 1.77 -24.36 -8.99
N ILE A 215 0.72 -24.46 -9.81
CA ILE A 215 0.10 -25.74 -10.16
C ILE A 215 1.08 -26.73 -10.80
N PRO A 216 1.85 -26.36 -11.85
CA PRO A 216 2.80 -27.27 -12.46
C PRO A 216 3.80 -27.88 -11.47
N ALA A 217 4.48 -27.07 -10.65
CA ALA A 217 5.49 -27.58 -9.71
C ALA A 217 4.87 -28.26 -8.46
N ALA A 218 3.65 -27.88 -8.06
CA ALA A 218 2.98 -28.47 -6.90
C ALA A 218 2.29 -29.81 -7.19
N ALA A 219 2.22 -30.23 -8.45
CA ALA A 219 1.56 -31.48 -8.83
C ALA A 219 2.30 -32.69 -8.20
N PRO A 220 1.58 -33.71 -7.69
CA PRO A 220 2.18 -34.85 -7.00
C PRO A 220 3.28 -35.57 -7.79
N ILE A 221 3.15 -35.58 -9.12
CA ILE A 221 4.09 -36.24 -10.04
C ILE A 221 5.47 -35.57 -10.11
N PHE A 222 5.55 -34.27 -9.81
CA PHE A 222 6.80 -33.51 -9.80
C PHE A 222 7.34 -33.27 -8.38
N ARG A 223 6.71 -33.86 -7.36
CA ARG A 223 7.08 -33.66 -5.95
C ARG A 223 8.52 -34.14 -5.71
N GLY A 224 9.38 -33.22 -5.31
CA GLY A 224 10.80 -33.50 -5.03
C GLY A 224 11.71 -33.46 -6.26
N ALA A 225 11.16 -33.47 -7.47
CA ALA A 225 11.91 -33.32 -8.73
C ALA A 225 12.04 -31.84 -9.14
N VAL A 226 11.01 -31.03 -8.88
CA VAL A 226 10.96 -29.61 -9.23
C VAL A 226 10.58 -28.79 -8.00
N LEU A 227 11.34 -27.74 -7.69
CA LEU A 227 11.04 -26.87 -6.55
C LEU A 227 9.79 -26.02 -6.83
N PRO A 228 8.97 -25.69 -5.80
CA PRO A 228 7.87 -24.75 -5.97
C PRO A 228 8.34 -23.36 -6.41
N MET A 229 7.68 -22.78 -7.42
CA MET A 229 8.01 -21.45 -7.94
C MET A 229 7.08 -20.40 -7.31
N GLN A 230 7.67 -19.39 -6.65
CA GLN A 230 6.90 -18.37 -5.96
C GLN A 230 6.06 -17.56 -6.94
N VAL A 231 4.91 -17.07 -6.49
CA VAL A 231 4.02 -16.25 -7.33
C VAL A 231 4.73 -15.04 -7.93
N PHE A 232 5.67 -14.44 -7.18
CA PHE A 232 6.46 -13.31 -7.65
C PHE A 232 7.30 -13.68 -8.88
N ASP A 233 7.96 -14.83 -8.90
CA ASP A 233 8.89 -15.18 -9.99
C ASP A 233 8.19 -15.50 -11.31
N ARG A 234 6.88 -15.81 -11.26
CA ARG A 234 6.06 -16.21 -12.42
C ARG A 234 4.90 -15.29 -12.74
N TYR A 235 4.81 -14.14 -12.07
CA TYR A 235 3.73 -13.20 -12.30
C TYR A 235 3.94 -12.46 -13.62
N VAL A 236 2.89 -12.35 -14.42
CA VAL A 236 2.84 -11.46 -15.59
C VAL A 236 1.86 -10.35 -15.28
N GLU A 237 2.28 -9.09 -15.44
CA GLU A 237 1.43 -7.94 -15.13
C GLU A 237 0.25 -7.89 -16.10
N PRO A 238 -1.00 -8.02 -15.62
CA PRO A 238 -2.18 -7.98 -16.47
C PRO A 238 -2.55 -6.54 -16.82
N ALA A 239 -3.29 -6.40 -17.92
CA ALA A 239 -3.99 -5.15 -18.21
C ALA A 239 -5.26 -5.06 -17.36
N ILE A 240 -5.63 -3.83 -17.01
CA ILE A 240 -6.88 -3.53 -16.32
C ILE A 240 -7.69 -2.52 -17.12
N GLU A 241 -9.01 -2.58 -16.95
CA GLU A 241 -9.94 -1.60 -17.47
C GLU A 241 -10.48 -0.77 -16.30
N LEU A 242 -9.98 0.46 -16.17
CA LEU A 242 -10.41 1.41 -15.16
C LEU A 242 -11.76 1.99 -15.52
N VAL A 243 -12.74 1.91 -14.63
CA VAL A 243 -14.10 2.43 -14.82
C VAL A 243 -14.22 3.73 -14.04
N GLU A 244 -14.41 4.84 -14.75
CA GLU A 244 -14.64 6.16 -14.16
C GLU A 244 -16.05 6.62 -14.51
N SER A 245 -16.80 7.08 -13.50
CA SER A 245 -18.14 7.58 -13.71
C SER A 245 -18.18 9.10 -13.78
N ILE A 246 -18.56 9.64 -14.94
CA ILE A 246 -18.74 11.07 -15.17
C ILE A 246 -20.23 11.39 -15.09
N ILE A 247 -20.56 12.48 -14.41
CA ILE A 247 -21.91 13.02 -14.35
C ILE A 247 -22.02 14.09 -15.43
N GLU A 248 -22.76 13.81 -16.50
CA GLU A 248 -23.02 14.76 -17.58
C GLU A 248 -24.44 15.34 -17.44
N GLN A 249 -24.59 16.64 -17.69
CA GLN A 249 -25.89 17.26 -17.94
C GLN A 249 -26.25 17.05 -19.40
N GLY A 250 -27.31 16.27 -19.66
CA GLY A 250 -27.72 15.97 -21.02
C GLY A 250 -29.14 15.43 -21.11
N GLN A 251 -29.62 15.24 -22.34
CA GLN A 251 -30.84 14.48 -22.59
C GLN A 251 -30.52 12.99 -22.41
N SER A 252 -31.39 12.28 -21.69
CA SER A 252 -31.23 10.84 -21.44
C SER A 252 -31.06 10.08 -22.76
N PRO A 253 -30.04 9.22 -22.91
CA PRO A 253 -29.98 8.34 -24.07
C PRO A 253 -31.24 7.45 -24.05
N ILE A 254 -31.96 7.39 -25.17
CA ILE A 254 -33.15 6.54 -25.32
C ILE A 254 -32.69 5.08 -25.18
N VAL A 255 -32.84 4.52 -23.98
CA VAL A 255 -32.71 3.08 -23.76
C VAL A 255 -33.93 2.44 -24.40
N ARG A 256 -33.76 1.84 -25.59
CA ARG A 256 -34.78 0.93 -26.13
C ARG A 256 -34.70 -0.36 -25.32
N PRO A 257 -35.76 -0.75 -24.60
CA PRO A 257 -35.77 -2.07 -23.98
C PRO A 257 -35.77 -3.13 -25.07
N GLU A 258 -34.72 -3.97 -25.11
CA GLU A 258 -34.78 -5.27 -25.75
C GLU A 258 -35.68 -6.16 -24.89
N ASN A 259 -36.99 -6.02 -25.05
CA ASN A 259 -38.01 -7.05 -24.88
C ASN A 259 -39.38 -6.42 -25.16
N GLY A 260 -40.09 -6.98 -26.13
CA GLY A 260 -41.39 -6.52 -26.57
C GLY A 260 -42.44 -6.66 -25.47
N ALA A 261 -42.69 -5.58 -24.74
CA ALA A 261 -43.94 -5.34 -24.05
C ALA A 261 -44.35 -3.90 -24.35
N GLN A 262 -45.39 -3.76 -25.18
CA GLN A 262 -45.99 -2.49 -25.52
C GLN A 262 -46.82 -2.00 -24.34
N ASP A 263 -46.24 -1.14 -23.52
CA ASP A 263 -46.99 -0.14 -22.75
C ASP A 263 -46.23 1.18 -22.81
N ALA A 264 -46.59 1.99 -23.80
CA ALA A 264 -46.00 3.29 -24.04
C ALA A 264 -46.52 4.32 -23.03
N VAL A 265 -45.82 4.45 -21.90
CA VAL A 265 -45.90 5.68 -21.10
C VAL A 265 -45.03 6.73 -21.81
N GLN A 266 -45.67 7.68 -22.49
CA GLN A 266 -45.02 8.86 -23.05
C GLN A 266 -44.49 9.75 -21.90
N GLY A 267 -43.27 9.49 -21.45
CA GLY A 267 -42.48 10.44 -20.68
C GLY A 267 -41.70 11.35 -21.63
N GLY A 268 -41.94 12.67 -21.57
CA GLY A 268 -41.15 13.65 -22.32
C GLY A 268 -39.65 13.60 -21.96
N PRO A 269 -38.76 14.17 -22.78
CA PRO A 269 -37.32 14.11 -22.55
C PRO A 269 -36.98 14.83 -21.25
N ALA A 270 -36.73 14.06 -20.19
CA ALA A 270 -36.23 14.59 -18.94
C ALA A 270 -34.76 15.01 -19.14
N THR A 271 -34.52 16.33 -19.12
CA THR A 271 -33.18 16.87 -18.90
C THR A 271 -32.76 16.51 -17.48
N GLY A 272 -31.73 15.69 -17.36
CA GLY A 272 -31.26 15.17 -16.08
C GLY A 272 -29.75 14.98 -16.07
N PHE A 273 -29.21 14.75 -14.89
CA PHE A 273 -27.83 14.29 -14.75
C PHE A 273 -27.80 12.79 -14.99
N PHE A 274 -27.05 12.33 -15.99
CA PHE A 274 -26.86 10.90 -16.25
C PHE A 274 -25.41 10.52 -15.99
N ARG A 275 -25.24 9.35 -15.38
CA ARG A 275 -23.93 8.77 -15.05
C ARG A 275 -23.44 8.00 -16.26
N ARG A 276 -22.40 8.50 -16.92
CA ARG A 276 -21.71 7.81 -18.01
C ARG A 276 -20.43 7.18 -17.48
N GLU A 277 -20.25 5.89 -17.74
CA GLU A 277 -19.01 5.20 -17.43
C GLU A 277 -18.04 5.32 -18.61
N ILE A 278 -16.84 5.80 -18.33
CA ILE A 278 -15.72 5.83 -19.26
C ILE A 278 -14.74 4.75 -18.82
N THR A 279 -14.33 3.91 -19.77
CA THR A 279 -13.34 2.87 -19.51
C THR A 279 -11.99 3.22 -20.11
N THR A 280 -10.93 3.08 -19.32
CA THR A 280 -9.55 3.32 -19.75
C THR A 280 -8.69 2.08 -19.51
N LYS A 281 -8.00 1.61 -20.55
CA LYS A 281 -7.10 0.46 -20.45
C LYS A 281 -5.72 0.91 -19.96
N LEU A 282 -5.23 0.31 -18.88
CA LEU A 282 -3.95 0.61 -18.25
C LEU A 282 -3.26 -0.69 -17.82
N SER A 283 -1.96 -0.64 -17.52
CA SER A 283 -1.33 -1.72 -16.77
C SER A 283 -1.81 -1.68 -15.31
N LEU A 284 -1.77 -2.82 -14.61
CA LEU A 284 -2.17 -2.90 -13.21
C LEU A 284 -1.44 -1.86 -12.34
N SER A 285 -0.11 -1.78 -12.46
CA SER A 285 0.71 -0.86 -11.65
C SER A 285 0.40 0.61 -11.93
N ALA A 286 0.19 0.97 -13.20
CA ALA A 286 -0.19 2.33 -13.59
C ALA A 286 -1.57 2.70 -13.04
N GLY A 287 -2.55 1.78 -13.14
CA GLY A 287 -3.90 2.01 -12.62
C GLY A 287 -3.93 2.15 -11.10
N LEU A 288 -3.22 1.27 -10.38
CA LEU A 288 -3.11 1.33 -8.92
C LEU A 288 -2.44 2.62 -8.43
N ALA A 289 -1.50 3.19 -9.18
CA ALA A 289 -0.86 4.46 -8.83
C ALA A 289 -1.79 5.69 -8.96
N THR A 290 -2.99 5.54 -9.51
CA THR A 290 -3.91 6.68 -9.75
C THR A 290 -4.77 7.07 -8.54
N SER A 291 -4.90 6.21 -7.52
CA SER A 291 -5.74 6.46 -6.35
C SER A 291 -5.28 5.65 -5.14
N ASP A 292 -5.49 6.20 -3.94
CA ASP A 292 -5.23 5.51 -2.68
C ASP A 292 -6.33 4.48 -2.31
N ARG A 293 -7.51 4.56 -2.94
CA ARG A 293 -8.62 3.61 -2.70
C ARG A 293 -8.99 2.93 -4.00
N PHE A 294 -8.70 1.64 -4.05
CA PHE A 294 -8.79 0.87 -5.27
C PHE A 294 -9.47 -0.46 -5.06
N LEU A 295 -10.41 -0.77 -5.95
CA LEU A 295 -11.08 -2.06 -6.03
C LEU A 295 -10.76 -2.74 -7.36
N LEU A 296 -10.14 -3.91 -7.29
CA LEU A 296 -9.88 -4.75 -8.45
C LEU A 296 -10.90 -5.88 -8.54
N LEU A 297 -11.72 -5.81 -9.57
CA LEU A 297 -12.72 -6.81 -9.93
C LEU A 297 -12.14 -7.79 -10.96
N GLY A 298 -12.60 -9.03 -10.92
CA GLY A 298 -12.20 -10.01 -11.92
C GLY A 298 -12.87 -11.36 -11.72
N GLY A 299 -12.88 -12.17 -12.78
CA GLY A 299 -13.41 -13.52 -12.74
C GLY A 299 -12.65 -14.44 -11.77
N ALA A 300 -13.18 -15.65 -11.55
CA ALA A 300 -12.45 -16.68 -10.83
C ALA A 300 -11.18 -17.07 -11.61
N GLY A 301 -10.04 -17.21 -10.93
CA GLY A 301 -8.79 -17.62 -11.58
C GLY A 301 -8.02 -16.53 -12.33
N PHE A 302 -8.53 -15.29 -12.39
CA PHE A 302 -7.86 -14.13 -13.03
C PHE A 302 -6.62 -13.62 -12.26
N GLY A 303 -6.25 -14.24 -11.14
CA GLY A 303 -5.04 -13.85 -10.41
C GLY A 303 -5.20 -12.64 -9.47
N LYS A 304 -6.42 -12.31 -9.02
CA LYS A 304 -6.67 -11.23 -8.04
C LYS A 304 -5.80 -11.32 -6.78
N SER A 305 -5.81 -12.48 -6.11
CA SER A 305 -4.97 -12.72 -4.93
C SER A 305 -3.48 -12.70 -5.27
N ALA A 306 -3.10 -13.18 -6.46
CA ALA A 306 -1.72 -13.11 -6.94
C ALA A 306 -1.26 -11.65 -7.12
N ALA A 307 -2.11 -10.78 -7.66
CA ALA A 307 -1.83 -9.35 -7.79
C ALA A 307 -1.55 -8.70 -6.42
N LEU A 308 -2.38 -8.97 -5.40
CA LEU A 308 -2.14 -8.46 -4.03
C LEU A 308 -0.80 -8.93 -3.47
N ARG A 309 -0.48 -10.22 -3.62
CA ARG A 309 0.77 -10.81 -3.12
C ARG A 309 2.00 -10.19 -3.79
N VAL A 310 1.95 -9.95 -5.10
CA VAL A 310 3.06 -9.37 -5.87
C VAL A 310 3.23 -7.89 -5.56
N VAL A 311 2.13 -7.14 -5.39
CA VAL A 311 2.18 -5.74 -4.93
C VAL A 311 2.79 -5.65 -3.52
N LEU A 312 2.35 -6.51 -2.59
CA LEU A 312 2.92 -6.60 -1.24
C LEU A 312 4.42 -6.87 -1.29
N HIS A 313 4.84 -7.91 -2.02
CA HIS A 313 6.24 -8.29 -2.15
C HIS A 313 7.09 -7.19 -2.80
N SER A 314 6.55 -6.52 -3.83
CA SER A 314 7.26 -5.43 -4.52
C SER A 314 7.45 -4.21 -3.62
N LEU A 315 6.52 -3.91 -2.72
CA LEU A 315 6.58 -2.75 -1.82
C LEU A 315 7.43 -3.01 -0.57
N LEU A 316 7.54 -4.27 -0.13
CA LEU A 316 8.41 -4.64 0.98
C LEU A 316 9.88 -4.73 0.57
N ASN A 317 10.15 -5.09 -0.68
CA ASN A 317 11.48 -5.01 -1.30
C ASN A 317 11.77 -3.59 -1.87
N ASP A 318 12.91 -3.43 -2.55
CA ASP A 318 13.41 -2.17 -3.13
C ASP A 318 12.49 -1.49 -4.18
N GLY A 319 11.27 -1.98 -4.41
CA GLY A 319 10.33 -1.34 -5.33
C GLY A 319 10.68 -1.47 -6.82
N GLY A 320 11.74 -2.20 -7.16
CA GLY A 320 12.30 -2.24 -8.51
C GLY A 320 11.34 -2.74 -9.60
N ARG A 321 10.37 -3.61 -9.24
CA ARG A 321 9.41 -4.16 -10.20
C ARG A 321 8.31 -3.18 -10.61
N PHE A 322 7.80 -2.40 -9.66
CA PHE A 322 6.74 -1.41 -9.89
C PHE A 322 7.16 -0.03 -9.39
N PRO A 323 7.99 0.72 -10.15
CA PRO A 323 8.51 2.02 -9.73
C PRO A 323 7.42 3.04 -9.42
N ALA A 324 6.30 3.02 -10.17
CA ALA A 324 5.16 3.89 -9.93
C ALA A 324 4.53 3.68 -8.55
N LEU A 325 4.41 2.43 -8.11
CA LEU A 325 3.88 2.07 -6.79
C LEU A 325 4.90 2.35 -5.67
N ALA A 326 6.19 2.16 -5.94
CA ALA A 326 7.23 2.54 -4.99
C ALA A 326 7.21 4.05 -4.72
N LYS A 327 6.91 4.88 -5.73
CA LYS A 327 6.77 6.34 -5.56
C LYS A 327 5.54 6.72 -4.74
N SER A 328 4.38 6.08 -4.96
CA SER A 328 3.13 6.43 -4.25
C SER A 328 3.05 5.81 -2.84
N TRP A 329 3.41 4.53 -2.70
CA TRP A 329 3.19 3.74 -1.50
C TRP A 329 4.48 3.21 -0.86
N GLY A 330 5.67 3.49 -1.40
CA GLY A 330 6.94 2.95 -0.88
C GLY A 330 7.27 3.37 0.55
N GLN A 331 6.75 4.51 1.02
CA GLN A 331 6.92 4.95 2.42
C GLN A 331 5.93 4.29 3.40
N ARG A 332 5.01 3.45 2.91
CA ARG A 332 3.98 2.78 3.70
C ARG A 332 4.33 1.30 3.91
N LEU A 333 3.81 0.72 4.99
CA LEU A 333 3.92 -0.72 5.24
C LEU A 333 2.65 -1.43 4.71
N PRO A 334 2.77 -2.30 3.70
CA PRO A 334 1.65 -3.10 3.21
C PRO A 334 1.32 -4.24 4.19
N LEU A 335 0.04 -4.41 4.52
CA LEU A 335 -0.49 -5.53 5.28
C LEU A 335 -1.65 -6.18 4.53
N LEU A 336 -1.58 -7.51 4.36
CA LEU A 336 -2.62 -8.30 3.74
C LEU A 336 -3.60 -8.83 4.79
N LEU A 337 -4.88 -8.59 4.59
CA LEU A 337 -5.96 -9.08 5.44
C LEU A 337 -7.01 -9.82 4.58
N PRO A 338 -7.17 -11.14 4.73
CA PRO A 338 -8.26 -11.87 4.08
C PRO A 338 -9.61 -11.36 4.60
N PHE A 339 -10.51 -10.94 3.71
CA PHE A 339 -11.80 -10.39 4.14
C PHE A 339 -12.68 -11.43 4.82
N GLY A 340 -12.59 -12.70 4.41
CA GLY A 340 -13.29 -13.78 5.10
C GLY A 340 -12.85 -13.95 6.56
N PHE A 341 -11.58 -13.70 6.86
CA PHE A 341 -11.08 -13.68 8.24
C PHE A 341 -11.64 -12.49 9.02
N LEU A 342 -11.65 -11.29 8.41
CA LEU A 342 -12.23 -10.09 9.01
C LEU A 342 -13.73 -10.28 9.30
N ALA A 343 -14.51 -10.76 8.34
CA ALA A 343 -15.95 -11.00 8.51
C ALA A 343 -16.24 -12.03 9.61
N HIS A 344 -15.40 -13.07 9.71
CA HIS A 344 -15.50 -14.05 10.78
C HIS A 344 -15.15 -13.46 12.15
N HIS A 345 -14.08 -12.66 12.24
CA HIS A 345 -13.71 -11.94 13.46
C HIS A 345 -14.84 -11.02 13.96
N PHE A 346 -15.57 -10.38 13.03
CA PHE A 346 -16.75 -9.57 13.36
C PHE A 346 -17.98 -10.39 13.76
N ALA A 347 -18.06 -11.66 13.36
CA ALA A 347 -19.15 -12.55 13.75
C ALA A 347 -18.93 -13.19 15.14
N GLU A 348 -17.68 -13.47 15.51
CA GLU A 348 -17.37 -14.20 16.75
C GLU A 348 -17.08 -13.31 17.96
N ASN A 349 -16.65 -12.06 17.78
CA ASN A 349 -16.27 -11.18 18.88
C ASN A 349 -17.36 -10.16 19.21
N GLY A 350 -17.56 -9.88 20.50
CA GLY A 350 -18.58 -8.93 20.98
C GLY A 350 -18.26 -7.45 20.70
N THR A 351 -16.98 -7.09 20.60
CA THR A 351 -16.51 -5.72 20.30
C THR A 351 -15.43 -5.73 19.22
N PRO A 352 -15.76 -6.15 17.99
CA PRO A 352 -14.76 -6.36 16.94
C PRO A 352 -14.24 -5.03 16.40
N THR A 353 -12.92 -4.97 16.19
CA THR A 353 -12.25 -3.84 15.53
C THR A 353 -11.39 -4.34 14.37
N VAL A 354 -11.13 -3.46 13.39
CA VAL A 354 -10.22 -3.75 12.27
C VAL A 354 -8.80 -4.00 12.78
N GLU A 355 -8.36 -3.22 13.78
CA GLU A 355 -7.05 -3.38 14.43
C GLU A 355 -6.93 -4.71 15.16
N GLY A 356 -7.98 -5.12 15.88
CA GLY A 356 -8.06 -6.43 16.52
C GLY A 356 -7.95 -7.56 15.48
N ALA A 357 -8.65 -7.43 14.35
CA ALA A 357 -8.56 -8.39 13.26
C ALA A 357 -7.16 -8.48 12.64
N LEU A 358 -6.49 -7.34 12.43
CA LEU A 358 -5.11 -7.29 11.91
C LEU A 358 -4.13 -7.97 12.88
N LYS A 359 -4.23 -7.67 14.18
CA LYS A 359 -3.38 -8.31 15.21
C LYS A 359 -3.63 -9.81 15.27
N ALA A 360 -4.89 -10.24 15.31
CA ALA A 360 -5.26 -11.64 15.31
C ALA A 360 -4.74 -12.37 14.06
N TRP A 361 -4.85 -11.73 12.89
CA TRP A 361 -4.32 -12.28 11.64
C TRP A 361 -2.80 -12.45 11.68
N LEU A 362 -2.06 -11.44 12.15
CA LEU A 362 -0.60 -11.56 12.27
C LEU A 362 -0.17 -12.61 13.31
N MET A 363 -0.89 -12.74 14.43
CA MET A 363 -0.65 -13.80 15.41
C MET A 363 -0.84 -15.19 14.78
N VAL A 364 -1.88 -15.36 13.97
CA VAL A 364 -2.18 -16.58 13.22
C VAL A 364 -1.06 -16.91 12.22
N LEU A 365 -0.40 -15.90 11.66
CA LEU A 365 0.80 -16.04 10.82
C LEU A 365 2.10 -16.24 11.62
N GLY A 366 2.05 -16.26 12.96
CA GLY A 366 3.21 -16.51 13.83
C GLY A 366 3.97 -15.26 14.27
N ALA A 367 3.36 -14.08 14.21
CA ALA A 367 3.98 -12.84 14.69
C ALA A 367 4.24 -12.86 16.21
N ARG A 368 5.40 -12.36 16.63
CA ARG A 368 5.79 -12.18 18.04
C ARG A 368 5.21 -10.87 18.62
N ASN A 369 5.19 -10.74 19.95
CA ASN A 369 4.66 -9.55 20.63
C ASN A 369 5.35 -8.24 20.19
N GLU A 370 6.68 -8.26 19.99
CA GLU A 370 7.45 -7.11 19.52
C GLU A 370 6.90 -6.53 18.20
N VAL A 371 6.40 -7.39 17.32
CA VAL A 371 5.84 -7.02 16.01
C VAL A 371 4.46 -6.41 16.19
N LEU A 372 3.67 -6.93 17.13
CA LEU A 372 2.35 -6.41 17.43
C LEU A 372 2.45 -5.00 18.03
N THR A 373 3.45 -4.76 18.88
CA THR A 373 3.77 -3.42 19.40
C THR A 373 4.20 -2.49 18.27
N LEU A 374 5.10 -2.93 17.38
CA LEU A 374 5.47 -2.13 16.20
C LEU A 374 4.26 -1.83 15.30
N LEU A 375 3.35 -2.79 15.10
CA LEU A 375 2.11 -2.58 14.35
C LEU A 375 1.26 -1.49 14.99
N GLU A 376 1.10 -1.48 16.31
CA GLU A 376 0.37 -0.43 17.03
C GLU A 376 0.97 0.96 16.78
N GLU A 377 2.30 1.07 16.81
CA GLU A 377 3.02 2.30 16.48
C GLU A 377 2.80 2.70 15.01
N MET A 378 2.83 1.74 14.08
CA MET A 378 2.58 1.98 12.64
C MET A 378 1.16 2.43 12.34
N ILE A 379 0.19 1.83 13.04
CA ILE A 379 -1.22 2.22 13.00
C ILE A 379 -1.37 3.67 13.47
N GLY A 380 -0.69 4.05 14.55
CA GLY A 380 -0.66 5.41 15.08
C GLY A 380 -0.05 6.45 14.13
N ASP A 381 0.99 6.09 13.37
CA ASP A 381 1.70 6.95 12.42
C ASP A 381 0.98 7.09 11.05
N GLU A 382 -0.18 6.45 10.85
CA GLU A 382 -0.96 6.47 9.60
C GLU A 382 -0.17 6.04 8.33
N ARG A 383 0.88 5.22 8.52
CA ARG A 383 1.78 4.74 7.46
C ARG A 383 1.44 3.34 6.96
N LEU A 384 0.23 2.87 7.19
CA LEU A 384 -0.21 1.58 6.68
C LEU A 384 -0.76 1.67 5.26
N LEU A 385 -0.56 0.60 4.50
CA LEU A 385 -1.31 0.28 3.28
C LEU A 385 -2.07 -1.01 3.55
N LEU A 386 -3.40 -0.98 3.48
CA LEU A 386 -4.20 -2.18 3.67
C LEU A 386 -4.45 -2.85 2.32
N LEU A 387 -4.16 -4.14 2.26
CA LEU A 387 -4.43 -5.02 1.13
C LEU A 387 -5.51 -6.01 1.57
N VAL A 388 -6.68 -6.00 0.96
CA VAL A 388 -7.80 -6.85 1.39
C VAL A 388 -8.15 -7.85 0.30
N ASP A 389 -7.96 -9.14 0.60
CA ASP A 389 -8.23 -10.21 -0.37
C ASP A 389 -9.66 -10.74 -0.23
N GLY A 390 -10.37 -10.74 -1.36
CA GLY A 390 -11.65 -11.44 -1.53
C GLY A 390 -12.79 -10.85 -0.72
N LEU A 391 -13.22 -9.62 -1.01
CA LEU A 391 -14.42 -9.03 -0.41
C LEU A 391 -15.69 -9.87 -0.61
N ASP A 392 -15.70 -10.77 -1.60
CA ASP A 392 -16.78 -11.73 -1.85
C ASP A 392 -16.74 -12.98 -0.94
N GLU A 393 -15.67 -13.19 -0.16
CA GLU A 393 -15.43 -14.42 0.61
C GLU A 393 -16.03 -14.38 2.02
N TRP A 394 -17.35 -14.21 2.14
CA TRP A 394 -18.07 -14.20 3.42
C TRP A 394 -19.10 -15.33 3.54
N GLN A 395 -19.44 -15.67 4.78
CA GLN A 395 -20.48 -16.66 5.11
C GLN A 395 -21.75 -16.00 5.66
N ASN A 396 -21.58 -15.02 6.55
CA ASN A 396 -22.66 -14.22 7.12
C ASN A 396 -22.67 -12.84 6.47
N ARG A 397 -23.76 -12.52 5.76
CA ARG A 397 -23.93 -11.24 5.06
C ARG A 397 -23.95 -10.05 6.03
N GLU A 398 -24.59 -10.21 7.17
CA GLU A 398 -24.73 -9.14 8.17
C GLU A 398 -23.37 -8.81 8.79
N ALA A 399 -22.63 -9.83 9.24
CA ALA A 399 -21.28 -9.63 9.74
C ALA A 399 -20.33 -9.06 8.67
N ALA A 400 -20.46 -9.49 7.42
CA ALA A 400 -19.69 -8.94 6.30
C ALA A 400 -20.01 -7.46 6.02
N ALA A 401 -21.28 -7.07 6.04
CA ALA A 401 -21.69 -5.69 5.86
C ALA A 401 -21.18 -4.79 6.99
N THR A 402 -21.25 -5.26 8.24
CA THR A 402 -20.70 -4.56 9.42
C THR A 402 -19.18 -4.45 9.33
N ALA A 403 -18.49 -5.54 8.98
CA ALA A 403 -17.04 -5.56 8.80
C ALA A 403 -16.58 -4.61 7.68
N LEU A 404 -17.30 -4.59 6.55
CA LEU A 404 -17.00 -3.71 5.43
C LEU A 404 -17.21 -2.24 5.82
N THR A 405 -18.31 -1.93 6.50
CA THR A 405 -18.61 -0.58 7.00
C THR A 405 -17.54 -0.12 8.00
N ALA A 406 -17.11 -1.00 8.91
CA ALA A 406 -16.05 -0.71 9.85
C ALA A 406 -14.71 -0.49 9.13
N LEU A 407 -14.38 -1.31 8.13
CA LEU A 407 -13.17 -1.18 7.31
C LEU A 407 -13.16 0.14 6.53
N THR A 408 -14.25 0.50 5.86
CA THR A 408 -14.33 1.77 5.11
C THR A 408 -14.22 2.96 6.04
N THR A 409 -14.91 2.94 7.18
CA THR A 409 -14.85 4.00 8.19
C THR A 409 -13.45 4.14 8.76
N TYR A 410 -12.78 3.03 9.07
CA TYR A 410 -11.43 2.98 9.58
C TYR A 410 -10.42 3.64 8.62
N VAL A 411 -10.48 3.26 7.35
CA VAL A 411 -9.59 3.76 6.29
C VAL A 411 -9.87 5.23 5.96
N GLN A 412 -11.14 5.65 5.96
CA GLN A 412 -11.51 7.04 5.72
C GLN A 412 -11.05 7.96 6.86
N THR A 413 -11.29 7.55 8.10
CA THR A 413 -10.97 8.36 9.29
C THR A 413 -9.46 8.58 9.42
N ARG A 414 -8.65 7.54 9.15
CA ARG A 414 -7.19 7.57 9.23
C ARG A 414 -6.48 7.91 7.92
N ARG A 415 -7.23 8.23 6.86
CA ARG A 415 -6.72 8.52 5.50
C ARG A 415 -5.71 7.48 4.98
N LEU A 416 -5.97 6.21 5.28
CA LEU A 416 -5.12 5.11 4.83
C LEU A 416 -5.45 4.77 3.36
N PRO A 417 -4.46 4.34 2.56
CA PRO A 417 -4.75 3.68 1.31
C PRO A 417 -5.23 2.24 1.54
N LEU A 418 -6.13 1.81 0.68
CA LEU A 418 -6.74 0.49 0.69
C LEU A 418 -6.84 -0.03 -0.75
N PHE A 419 -6.23 -1.18 -0.99
CA PHE A 419 -6.39 -1.94 -2.21
C PHE A 419 -7.12 -3.26 -1.91
N ALA A 420 -8.33 -3.41 -2.44
CA ALA A 420 -9.18 -4.57 -2.23
C ALA A 420 -9.44 -5.35 -3.53
N THR A 421 -9.65 -6.66 -3.41
CA THR A 421 -10.07 -7.52 -4.53
C THR A 421 -11.46 -8.08 -4.31
N SER A 422 -12.23 -8.27 -5.39
CA SER A 422 -13.53 -8.94 -5.31
C SER A 422 -13.95 -9.57 -6.64
N ARG A 423 -15.01 -10.38 -6.62
CA ARG A 423 -15.76 -10.80 -7.81
C ARG A 423 -16.91 -9.82 -8.06
N PRO A 424 -17.23 -9.49 -9.33
CA PRO A 424 -18.30 -8.54 -9.66
C PRO A 424 -19.62 -8.84 -8.94
N LEU A 425 -20.15 -10.06 -9.09
CA LEU A 425 -21.43 -10.46 -8.47
C LEU A 425 -21.40 -10.54 -6.94
N GLY A 426 -20.24 -10.82 -6.35
CA GLY A 426 -20.09 -10.89 -4.89
C GLY A 426 -20.02 -9.50 -4.28
N PHE A 427 -19.41 -8.56 -4.99
CA PHE A 427 -19.28 -7.16 -4.64
C PHE A 427 -20.64 -6.44 -4.62
N ASP A 428 -21.42 -6.55 -5.71
CA ASP A 428 -22.72 -5.86 -5.86
C ASP A 428 -23.74 -6.24 -4.76
N ARG A 429 -23.51 -7.36 -4.07
CA ARG A 429 -24.40 -7.87 -3.01
C ARG A 429 -24.15 -7.26 -1.63
N ILE A 430 -22.98 -6.68 -1.37
CA ILE A 430 -22.58 -6.28 -0.01
C ILE A 430 -22.66 -4.77 0.17
N SER A 431 -22.23 -3.97 -0.80
CA SER A 431 -22.24 -2.51 -0.67
C SER A 431 -21.99 -1.81 -1.99
N ASP A 432 -22.44 -0.56 -2.06
CA ASP A 432 -22.05 0.39 -3.09
C ASP A 432 -21.00 1.34 -2.51
N PHE A 433 -19.75 1.19 -2.96
CA PHE A 433 -18.68 2.07 -2.49
C PHE A 433 -18.85 3.48 -3.06
N GLY A 434 -18.59 4.48 -2.21
CA GLY A 434 -18.69 5.90 -2.55
C GLY A 434 -17.73 6.35 -3.67
N PRO A 435 -17.86 7.61 -4.12
CA PRO A 435 -17.15 8.14 -5.30
C PRO A 435 -15.62 8.13 -5.16
N ASP A 436 -15.09 8.09 -3.94
CA ASP A 436 -13.65 8.08 -3.67
C ASP A 436 -12.95 6.78 -4.10
N TRP A 437 -13.71 5.74 -4.47
CA TRP A 437 -13.18 4.45 -4.85
C TRP A 437 -13.05 4.31 -6.36
N LYS A 438 -11.82 4.08 -6.84
CA LYS A 438 -11.60 3.69 -8.22
C LYS A 438 -11.87 2.19 -8.39
N ARG A 439 -12.63 1.84 -9.43
CA ARG A 439 -12.99 0.46 -9.77
C ARG A 439 -12.27 0.08 -11.06
N ALA A 440 -11.65 -1.09 -11.09
CA ALA A 440 -11.07 -1.62 -12.32
C ALA A 440 -11.34 -3.10 -12.50
N ASN A 441 -11.54 -3.51 -13.75
CA ASN A 441 -11.72 -4.91 -14.13
C ASN A 441 -10.38 -5.49 -14.63
N LEU A 442 -9.98 -6.65 -14.10
CA LEU A 442 -8.90 -7.43 -14.66
C LEU A 442 -9.30 -7.96 -16.03
N LEU A 443 -8.45 -7.70 -17.02
CA LEU A 443 -8.62 -8.23 -18.37
C LEU A 443 -7.95 -9.61 -18.49
N PRO A 444 -8.42 -10.46 -19.41
CA PRO A 444 -7.73 -11.71 -19.75
C PRO A 444 -6.30 -11.44 -20.25
N LEU A 445 -5.40 -12.40 -20.03
CA LEU A 445 -4.03 -12.35 -20.56
C LEU A 445 -4.06 -12.35 -22.09
N THR A 446 -3.35 -11.41 -22.68
CA THR A 446 -3.07 -11.35 -24.12
C THR A 446 -2.16 -12.50 -24.55
N THR A 447 -2.13 -12.83 -25.85
CA THR A 447 -1.26 -13.90 -26.38
C THR A 447 0.22 -13.69 -26.04
N SER A 448 0.70 -12.43 -26.03
CA SER A 448 2.08 -12.13 -25.61
C SER A 448 2.30 -12.43 -24.12
N GLN A 449 1.35 -12.06 -23.26
CA GLN A 449 1.40 -12.35 -21.82
C GLN A 449 1.27 -13.86 -21.54
N GLN A 450 0.47 -14.59 -22.33
CA GLN A 450 0.35 -16.04 -22.24
C GLN A 450 1.69 -16.72 -22.56
N ARG A 451 2.38 -16.28 -23.63
CA ARG A 451 3.71 -16.76 -23.99
C ARG A 451 4.74 -16.45 -22.90
N GLU A 452 4.72 -15.24 -22.36
CA GLU A 452 5.59 -14.84 -21.25
C GLU A 452 5.36 -15.73 -20.02
N PHE A 453 4.09 -15.92 -19.63
CA PHE A 453 3.73 -16.79 -18.52
C PHE A 453 4.20 -18.23 -18.71
N ALA A 454 4.04 -18.77 -19.93
CA ALA A 454 4.53 -20.11 -20.28
C ALA A 454 6.06 -20.19 -20.22
N SER A 455 6.78 -19.14 -20.63
CA SER A 455 8.24 -19.10 -20.61
C SER A 455 8.83 -19.24 -19.21
N TYR A 456 8.18 -18.68 -18.18
CA TYR A 456 8.60 -18.86 -16.78
C TYR A 456 8.57 -20.32 -16.37
N TRP A 457 7.47 -21.01 -16.69
CA TRP A 457 7.31 -22.42 -16.36
C TRP A 457 8.26 -23.31 -17.16
N PHE A 458 8.36 -23.13 -18.47
CA PHE A 458 9.27 -23.95 -19.27
C PHE A 458 10.73 -23.74 -18.86
N ARG A 459 11.15 -22.51 -18.54
CA ARG A 459 12.48 -22.25 -17.98
C ARG A 459 12.71 -23.04 -16.70
N HIS A 460 11.78 -22.92 -15.76
CA HIS A 460 11.86 -23.56 -14.45
C HIS A 460 11.98 -25.09 -14.55
N PHE A 461 11.26 -25.71 -15.49
CA PHE A 461 11.34 -27.16 -15.72
C PHE A 461 12.61 -27.57 -16.47
N HIS A 462 13.05 -26.82 -17.49
CA HIS A 462 14.32 -27.08 -18.18
C HIS A 462 15.52 -27.00 -17.24
N GLU A 463 15.54 -26.01 -16.33
CA GLU A 463 16.58 -25.87 -15.30
C GLU A 463 16.60 -27.04 -14.30
N ALA A 464 15.45 -27.67 -14.06
CA ALA A 464 15.34 -28.84 -13.18
C ALA A 464 15.71 -30.16 -13.87
N GLU A 465 15.44 -30.30 -15.17
CA GLU A 465 15.71 -31.53 -15.93
C GLU A 465 17.16 -31.63 -16.43
N ALA A 466 17.79 -30.52 -16.80
CA ALA A 466 19.11 -30.55 -17.43
C ALA A 466 19.97 -29.30 -17.10
N ALA A 467 21.27 -29.52 -16.92
CA ALA A 467 22.27 -28.46 -16.87
C ALA A 467 22.57 -27.94 -18.30
N LEU A 468 21.61 -27.24 -18.90
CA LEU A 468 21.79 -26.56 -20.17
C LEU A 468 22.65 -25.31 -19.99
N ASP A 469 23.44 -24.96 -21.01
CA ASP A 469 24.05 -23.63 -21.05
C ASP A 469 22.98 -22.53 -21.23
N THR A 470 23.30 -21.29 -20.86
CA THR A 470 22.33 -20.17 -20.87
C THR A 470 21.72 -19.90 -22.26
N THR A 471 22.47 -20.18 -23.33
CA THR A 471 22.02 -19.91 -24.71
C THR A 471 21.06 -21.00 -25.19
N ALA A 472 21.42 -22.26 -24.98
CA ALA A 472 20.60 -23.43 -25.29
C ALA A 472 19.30 -23.43 -24.47
N LEU A 473 19.38 -23.07 -23.18
CA LEU A 473 18.20 -22.88 -22.33
C LEU A 473 17.27 -21.80 -22.89
N GLY A 474 17.81 -20.62 -23.24
CA GLY A 474 17.03 -19.53 -23.83
C GLY A 474 16.32 -19.94 -25.14
N GLN A 475 17.01 -20.69 -26.00
CA GLN A 475 16.45 -21.20 -27.25
C GLN A 475 15.35 -22.25 -27.01
N ALA A 476 15.57 -23.22 -26.12
CA ALA A 476 14.60 -24.26 -25.77
C ALA A 476 13.31 -23.65 -25.18
N VAL A 477 13.46 -22.74 -24.21
CA VAL A 477 12.33 -22.03 -23.58
C VAL A 477 11.53 -21.24 -24.62
N THR A 478 12.23 -20.51 -25.50
CA THR A 478 11.58 -19.70 -26.53
C THR A 478 10.82 -20.57 -27.53
N ARG A 479 11.42 -21.69 -27.97
CA ARG A 479 10.79 -22.66 -28.87
C ARG A 479 9.53 -23.23 -28.24
N ASP A 480 9.64 -23.80 -27.04
CA ASP A 480 8.53 -24.51 -26.38
C ASP A 480 7.39 -23.55 -25.99
N ALA A 481 7.72 -22.34 -25.51
CA ALA A 481 6.72 -21.31 -25.21
C ALA A 481 6.01 -20.81 -26.48
N THR A 482 6.74 -20.67 -27.59
CA THR A 482 6.16 -20.23 -28.87
C THR A 482 5.28 -21.31 -29.47
N GLU A 483 5.72 -22.56 -29.46
CA GLU A 483 4.92 -23.70 -29.94
C GLU A 483 3.63 -23.85 -29.11
N PHE A 484 3.73 -23.78 -27.78
CA PHE A 484 2.56 -23.82 -26.90
C PHE A 484 1.58 -22.67 -27.18
N ALA A 485 2.06 -21.44 -27.30
CA ALA A 485 1.21 -20.28 -27.58
C ALA A 485 0.56 -20.36 -28.97
N ASN A 486 1.27 -20.88 -29.98
CA ASN A 486 0.70 -21.08 -31.32
C ASN A 486 -0.41 -22.14 -31.29
N ASN A 487 -0.17 -23.30 -30.68
CA ASN A 487 -1.19 -24.35 -30.51
C ASN A 487 -2.43 -23.85 -29.76
N LEU A 488 -2.24 -22.94 -28.80
CA LEU A 488 -3.33 -22.31 -28.05
C LEU A 488 -4.16 -21.35 -28.92
N SER A 489 -3.51 -20.64 -29.84
CA SER A 489 -4.16 -19.68 -30.76
C SER A 489 -4.90 -20.33 -31.94
N GLU A 490 -4.64 -21.60 -32.25
CA GLU A 490 -5.33 -22.35 -33.31
C GLU A 490 -6.82 -22.61 -33.00
N ASP A 491 -7.19 -22.72 -31.72
CA ASP A 491 -8.57 -22.90 -31.27
C ASP A 491 -9.02 -21.66 -30.47
N PRO A 492 -9.97 -20.85 -30.97
CA PRO A 492 -10.48 -19.67 -30.26
C PRO A 492 -10.97 -19.96 -28.84
N ALA A 493 -11.61 -21.12 -28.62
CA ALA A 493 -12.11 -21.49 -27.31
C ALA A 493 -10.97 -21.78 -26.32
N LEU A 494 -9.86 -22.37 -26.79
CA LEU A 494 -8.67 -22.59 -25.97
C LEU A 494 -7.92 -21.27 -25.73
N SER A 495 -7.84 -20.38 -26.72
CA SER A 495 -7.26 -19.05 -26.57
C SER A 495 -7.98 -18.22 -25.50
N ASP A 496 -9.32 -18.23 -25.49
CA ASP A 496 -10.12 -17.53 -24.48
C ASP A 496 -9.90 -18.10 -23.07
N LEU A 497 -9.85 -19.42 -22.94
CA LEU A 497 -9.54 -20.08 -21.65
C LEU A 497 -8.08 -19.80 -21.22
N GLY A 498 -7.15 -19.74 -22.16
CA GLY A 498 -5.75 -19.39 -21.95
C GLY A 498 -5.56 -17.96 -21.46
N GLY A 499 -6.53 -17.08 -21.69
CA GLY A 499 -6.58 -15.74 -21.09
C GLY A 499 -6.75 -15.76 -19.57
N ILE A 500 -7.16 -16.88 -18.96
CA ILE A 500 -7.32 -17.03 -17.52
C ILE A 500 -6.05 -17.68 -16.93
N PRO A 501 -5.24 -16.98 -16.13
CA PRO A 501 -3.95 -17.48 -15.62
C PRO A 501 -4.01 -18.84 -14.92
N LEU A 502 -5.09 -19.09 -14.18
CA LEU A 502 -5.32 -20.37 -13.50
C LEU A 502 -5.47 -21.53 -14.49
N LEU A 503 -6.26 -21.32 -15.56
CA LEU A 503 -6.47 -22.33 -16.59
C LEU A 503 -5.22 -22.51 -17.44
N LEU A 504 -4.54 -21.40 -17.79
CA LEU A 504 -3.26 -21.43 -18.48
C LEU A 504 -2.22 -22.25 -17.71
N SER A 505 -2.15 -22.10 -16.38
CA SER A 505 -1.27 -22.91 -15.52
C SER A 505 -1.59 -24.41 -15.60
N VAL A 506 -2.87 -24.79 -15.68
CA VAL A 506 -3.29 -26.19 -15.85
C VAL A 506 -2.95 -26.69 -17.25
N MET A 507 -3.12 -25.89 -18.28
CA MET A 507 -2.78 -26.25 -19.67
C MET A 507 -1.27 -26.47 -19.84
N ILE A 508 -0.44 -25.63 -19.21
CA ILE A 508 1.01 -25.81 -19.15
C ILE A 508 1.36 -27.12 -18.42
N TYR A 509 0.71 -27.40 -17.28
CA TYR A 509 0.88 -28.67 -16.58
C TYR A 509 0.57 -29.88 -17.47
N LEU A 510 -0.53 -29.84 -18.23
CA LEU A 510 -0.91 -30.91 -19.16
C LEU A 510 0.13 -31.08 -20.29
N ARG A 511 0.68 -29.98 -20.80
CA ARG A 511 1.75 -30.00 -21.81
C ARG A 511 3.03 -30.63 -21.26
N LEU A 512 3.43 -30.29 -20.04
CA LEU A 512 4.59 -30.87 -19.35
C LEU A 512 4.41 -32.38 -19.10
N MET A 513 3.18 -32.84 -18.94
CA MET A 513 2.84 -34.27 -18.86
C MET A 513 2.85 -35.01 -20.21
N GLY A 514 3.26 -34.35 -21.30
CA GLY A 514 3.26 -34.93 -22.64
C GLY A 514 1.87 -35.17 -23.23
N ARG A 515 0.81 -34.59 -22.63
CA ARG A 515 -0.56 -34.69 -23.17
C ARG A 515 -0.75 -33.65 -24.27
N VAL A 516 -1.20 -34.12 -25.43
CA VAL A 516 -1.47 -33.25 -26.61
C VAL A 516 -2.92 -32.77 -26.56
N LEU A 517 -3.11 -31.48 -26.28
CA LEU A 517 -4.37 -30.78 -26.57
C LEU A 517 -4.55 -30.76 -28.11
N PRO A 518 -5.69 -31.20 -28.71
CA PRO A 518 -7.02 -31.40 -28.12
C PRO A 518 -7.46 -32.87 -27.93
N ARG A 519 -6.64 -33.88 -28.28
CA ARG A 519 -7.06 -35.30 -28.30
C ARG A 519 -7.39 -35.87 -26.91
N SER A 520 -6.87 -35.28 -25.84
CA SER A 520 -7.18 -35.62 -24.44
C SER A 520 -8.06 -34.58 -23.74
N ARG A 521 -8.95 -33.88 -24.47
CA ARG A 521 -9.79 -32.79 -23.93
C ARG A 521 -10.58 -33.20 -22.69
N LEU A 522 -11.18 -34.39 -22.67
CA LEU A 522 -11.98 -34.86 -21.53
C LEU A 522 -11.12 -35.06 -20.27
N ALA A 523 -10.00 -35.78 -20.39
CA ALA A 523 -9.06 -36.01 -19.29
C ALA A 523 -8.37 -34.71 -18.82
N ALA A 524 -8.16 -33.75 -19.73
CA ALA A 524 -7.68 -32.41 -19.40
C ALA A 524 -8.72 -31.62 -18.60
N LEU A 525 -10.00 -31.68 -19.00
CA LEU A 525 -11.11 -31.03 -18.31
C LEU A 525 -11.35 -31.66 -16.93
N GLU A 526 -11.24 -32.98 -16.77
CA GLU A 526 -11.37 -33.66 -15.48
C GLU A 526 -10.28 -33.23 -14.48
N GLU A 527 -9.01 -33.21 -14.90
CA GLU A 527 -7.92 -32.71 -14.05
C GLU A 527 -8.09 -31.22 -13.72
N LEU A 528 -8.62 -30.44 -14.66
CA LEU A 528 -8.91 -29.03 -14.46
C LEU A 528 -10.07 -28.82 -13.47
N ILE A 529 -11.14 -29.62 -13.57
CA ILE A 529 -12.27 -29.62 -12.62
C ILE A 529 -11.79 -29.98 -11.22
N LYS A 530 -10.95 -31.03 -11.08
CA LYS A 530 -10.36 -31.41 -9.81
C LYS A 530 -9.52 -30.28 -9.21
N ALA A 531 -8.64 -29.66 -10.01
CA ALA A 531 -7.82 -28.54 -9.57
C ALA A 531 -8.68 -27.34 -9.11
N LEU A 532 -9.79 -27.05 -9.81
CA LEU A 532 -10.69 -25.92 -9.51
C LEU A 532 -11.63 -26.15 -8.33
N LEU A 533 -12.16 -27.37 -8.16
CA LEU A 533 -13.19 -27.69 -7.15
C LEU A 533 -12.62 -28.21 -5.83
N GLU A 534 -11.42 -28.81 -5.87
CA GLU A 534 -10.81 -29.44 -4.70
C GLU A 534 -9.54 -28.69 -4.29
N ASP A 535 -8.54 -28.60 -5.16
CA ASP A 535 -7.22 -28.12 -4.78
C ASP A 535 -7.17 -26.60 -4.54
N GLN A 536 -7.86 -25.81 -5.37
CA GLN A 536 -7.85 -24.35 -5.25
C GLN A 536 -8.68 -23.82 -4.06
N PRO A 537 -9.90 -24.34 -3.77
CA PRO A 537 -10.63 -23.95 -2.57
C PRO A 537 -9.89 -24.36 -1.29
N ARG A 538 -9.27 -25.56 -1.26
CA ARG A 538 -8.43 -25.99 -0.13
C ARG A 538 -7.25 -25.04 0.08
N ARG A 539 -6.51 -24.68 -0.98
CA ARG A 539 -5.40 -23.72 -0.89
C ARG A 539 -5.86 -22.35 -0.40
N ARG A 540 -7.02 -21.84 -0.87
CA ARG A 540 -7.59 -20.57 -0.38
C ARG A 540 -8.04 -20.65 1.08
N ALA A 541 -8.69 -21.75 1.48
CA ALA A 541 -9.08 -21.97 2.87
C ALA A 541 -7.85 -22.07 3.79
N GLN A 542 -6.80 -22.76 3.37
CA GLN A 542 -5.50 -22.77 4.07
C GLN A 542 -4.86 -21.38 4.11
N ALA A 543 -4.94 -20.62 3.01
CA ALA A 543 -4.46 -19.25 2.94
C ALA A 543 -5.17 -18.31 3.90
N ALA A 544 -6.47 -18.51 4.12
CA ALA A 544 -7.27 -17.76 5.08
C ALA A 544 -7.33 -18.45 6.46
N MET A 545 -6.57 -19.53 6.67
CA MET A 545 -6.54 -20.38 7.87
C MET A 545 -7.93 -20.77 8.40
N GLN A 546 -8.84 -21.06 7.47
CA GLN A 546 -10.19 -21.56 7.74
C GLN A 546 -10.17 -23.07 8.06
N ARG A 547 -11.05 -23.53 8.97
CA ARG A 547 -11.11 -24.92 9.42
C ARG A 547 -11.32 -25.91 8.25
N ALA A 548 -10.44 -26.90 8.13
CA ALA A 548 -10.37 -27.82 6.99
C ALA A 548 -11.61 -28.71 6.79
N ASP A 549 -12.28 -29.12 7.88
CA ASP A 549 -13.41 -30.08 7.83
C ASP A 549 -14.63 -29.56 7.06
N GLN A 550 -14.92 -28.26 7.14
CA GLN A 550 -16.03 -27.67 6.39
C GLN A 550 -15.73 -27.58 4.89
N SER A 551 -14.45 -27.46 4.49
CA SER A 551 -14.05 -27.32 3.09
C SER A 551 -14.26 -28.59 2.27
N VAL A 552 -13.96 -29.77 2.85
CA VAL A 552 -14.02 -31.05 2.15
C VAL A 552 -15.47 -31.50 1.93
N VAL A 553 -16.32 -31.36 2.95
CA VAL A 553 -17.77 -31.64 2.84
C VAL A 553 -18.44 -30.68 1.86
N ARG A 554 -18.03 -29.41 1.87
CA ARG A 554 -18.50 -28.38 0.93
C ARG A 554 -18.05 -28.67 -0.51
N SER A 555 -16.82 -29.10 -0.76
CA SER A 555 -16.34 -29.45 -2.10
C SER A 555 -17.15 -30.58 -2.75
N ARG A 556 -17.53 -31.63 -2.00
CA ARG A 556 -18.39 -32.71 -2.54
C ARG A 556 -19.80 -32.22 -2.89
N ARG A 557 -20.44 -31.45 -1.99
CA ARG A 557 -21.77 -30.86 -2.25
C ARG A 557 -21.76 -29.88 -3.42
N ILE A 558 -20.72 -29.04 -3.51
CA ILE A 558 -20.53 -28.11 -4.63
C ILE A 558 -20.34 -28.87 -5.93
N ARG A 559 -19.55 -29.95 -5.94
CA ARG A 559 -19.35 -30.78 -7.13
C ARG A 559 -20.66 -31.32 -7.67
N HIS A 560 -21.45 -31.99 -6.83
CA HIS A 560 -22.75 -32.53 -7.24
C HIS A 560 -23.73 -31.42 -7.68
N GLY A 561 -23.71 -30.27 -6.99
CA GLY A 561 -24.53 -29.11 -7.37
C GLY A 561 -24.12 -28.49 -8.72
N ILE A 562 -22.82 -28.45 -9.03
CA ILE A 562 -22.30 -27.99 -10.32
C ILE A 562 -22.60 -29.00 -11.42
N GLU A 563 -22.49 -30.30 -11.15
CA GLU A 563 -22.86 -31.36 -12.10
C GLU A 563 -24.35 -31.25 -12.46
N TYR A 564 -25.23 -31.04 -11.46
CA TYR A 564 -26.65 -30.78 -11.70
C TYR A 564 -26.89 -29.48 -12.47
N LEU A 565 -26.23 -28.38 -12.09
CA LEU A 565 -26.33 -27.10 -12.80
C LEU A 565 -25.87 -27.23 -14.26
N ALA A 566 -24.78 -27.93 -14.52
CA ALA A 566 -24.27 -28.19 -15.86
C ALA A 566 -25.27 -29.00 -16.69
N TYR A 567 -25.91 -30.01 -16.07
CA TYR A 567 -27.01 -30.74 -16.69
C TYR A 567 -28.18 -29.82 -17.05
N CYS A 568 -28.64 -28.96 -16.12
CA CYS A 568 -29.71 -28.00 -16.39
C CYS A 568 -29.37 -27.02 -17.52
N ILE A 569 -28.16 -26.46 -17.53
CA ILE A 569 -27.68 -25.55 -18.60
C ILE A 569 -27.64 -26.28 -19.95
N HIS A 570 -27.29 -27.57 -19.96
CA HIS A 570 -27.27 -28.36 -21.19
C HIS A 570 -28.68 -28.68 -21.70
N GLN A 571 -29.65 -28.89 -20.80
CA GLN A 571 -31.04 -29.08 -21.18
C GLN A 571 -31.70 -27.79 -21.70
N GLU A 572 -31.41 -26.65 -21.06
CA GLU A 572 -31.96 -25.34 -21.45
C GLU A 572 -30.86 -24.28 -21.56
N PRO A 573 -30.17 -24.20 -22.71
CA PRO A 573 -29.17 -23.17 -22.97
C PRO A 573 -29.82 -21.77 -22.86
N ASN A 574 -29.20 -20.87 -22.09
CA ASN A 574 -29.66 -19.49 -21.79
C ASN A 574 -30.83 -19.35 -20.80
N SER A 575 -31.24 -20.41 -20.11
CA SER A 575 -32.22 -20.29 -19.03
C SER A 575 -31.63 -19.56 -17.83
N ILE A 576 -32.36 -18.56 -17.32
CA ILE A 576 -31.98 -17.76 -16.13
C ILE A 576 -32.61 -18.35 -14.85
N ILE A 577 -33.39 -19.42 -14.99
CA ILE A 577 -34.19 -20.04 -13.93
C ILE A 577 -33.69 -21.46 -13.71
N LEU A 578 -33.31 -21.77 -12.47
CA LEU A 578 -33.03 -23.16 -12.09
C LEU A 578 -34.35 -23.86 -11.78
N PRO A 579 -34.66 -25.01 -12.40
CA PRO A 579 -35.81 -25.81 -12.01
C PRO A 579 -35.67 -26.19 -10.54
N ASN A 580 -36.60 -25.72 -9.72
CA ASN A 580 -36.53 -25.84 -8.27
C ASN A 580 -37.12 -27.20 -7.89
N GLU A 581 -36.35 -28.28 -8.03
CA GLU A 581 -36.77 -29.62 -7.59
C GLU A 581 -36.65 -29.75 -6.07
N ARG A 582 -37.52 -29.05 -5.32
CA ARG A 582 -37.82 -29.38 -3.93
C ARG A 582 -38.91 -30.46 -3.79
N ASP A 583 -39.42 -31.00 -4.89
CA ASP A 583 -40.29 -32.17 -4.87
C ASP A 583 -39.49 -33.45 -5.19
N GLY A 584 -38.97 -34.08 -4.13
CA GLY A 584 -38.94 -35.53 -3.96
C GLY A 584 -38.24 -36.46 -4.97
N THR A 585 -37.46 -35.96 -5.94
CA THR A 585 -37.00 -36.80 -7.07
C THR A 585 -35.47 -36.96 -7.17
N VAL A 586 -34.72 -36.72 -6.09
CA VAL A 586 -33.25 -36.97 -6.11
C VAL A 586 -32.91 -38.47 -5.94
N GLU A 587 -33.83 -39.30 -5.45
CA GLU A 587 -33.58 -40.75 -5.27
C GLU A 587 -33.83 -41.62 -6.50
N ARG A 588 -34.34 -41.09 -7.63
CA ARG A 588 -34.80 -41.94 -8.76
C ARG A 588 -34.05 -41.81 -10.08
N LEU A 589 -33.04 -40.94 -10.23
CA LEU A 589 -32.44 -40.67 -11.54
C LEU A 589 -30.94 -40.97 -11.68
N LEU A 590 -30.37 -41.81 -10.82
CA LEU A 590 -29.04 -42.41 -11.07
C LEU A 590 -29.10 -43.94 -11.02
N PRO A 591 -29.40 -44.64 -12.13
CA PRO A 591 -29.04 -46.03 -12.25
C PRO A 591 -27.65 -46.08 -12.89
N TYR A 592 -26.56 -45.86 -12.15
CA TYR A 592 -25.23 -46.42 -12.45
C TYR A 592 -24.28 -46.05 -11.30
N GLN A 593 -24.06 -47.01 -10.41
CA GLN A 593 -22.92 -47.02 -9.51
C GLN A 593 -21.66 -47.26 -10.33
N PHE A 594 -20.69 -46.34 -10.27
CA PHE A 594 -19.26 -46.60 -10.44
C PHE A 594 -18.45 -45.66 -9.55
#